data_AF-A0A373AYU4-F1
#
_entry.id   AF-A0A373AYU4-F1
#
_cell.length_a   1.000
_cell.length_b   1.000
_cell.length_c   1.000
_cell.angle_alpha   90.00
_cell.angle_beta   90.00
_cell.angle_gamma   90.00
#
_symmetry.space_group_name_H-M   'P 1'
#
loop_
_entity.id
_entity.type
_entity.pdbx_description
1 polymer ?
#
loop_
_entity_poly.entity_id
_entity_poly.type
_entity_poly.pdbx_seq_one_letter_code
_entity_poly.pdbx_strand_id
1 'polypeptide(L)'
;MAREIRSACSDLIKRTVIIETPIGDLETHWLHNVLHFKSETFERLKKQYPDAKNDEEFINALRLHNLLDSLPIVVNSDDNVVARIVFHEDMMPYLSDLKSHFTQYFLSDCKGFSGAYSFRIYQLMMQFKSTGYCNIPLKELRKILSLESLYSNAADLKRRVIDAACTEINEKSPYTVKYELIKKGNKFHSLELKFKKKNAEKEQLRCPDTIDMFEEQKNNFLKLSDAQVDSFGNQLSELSELSYLAREGESYKDLALRLKTMLRDPDQQPQLLPYLKKLGFKP
;
A
#
# COMPACT_ATOMS: atom_id res chain seq x y z
N MET A 1 -7.59 14.77 -21.78
CA MET A 1 -8.24 14.90 -20.46
C MET A 1 -9.76 15.11 -20.52
N ALA A 2 -10.30 16.27 -20.95
CA ALA A 2 -11.77 16.50 -20.95
C ALA A 2 -12.57 15.49 -21.78
N ARG A 3 -12.07 15.10 -22.96
CA ARG A 3 -12.67 14.03 -23.80
C ARG A 3 -12.68 12.67 -23.11
N GLU A 4 -11.61 12.32 -22.38
CA GLU A 4 -11.50 11.06 -21.66
C GLU A 4 -12.46 11.01 -20.48
N ILE A 5 -12.61 12.12 -19.74
CA ILE A 5 -13.60 12.25 -18.66
C ILE A 5 -15.01 12.06 -19.21
N ARG A 6 -15.35 12.71 -20.33
CA ARG A 6 -16.66 12.55 -20.99
C ARG A 6 -16.91 11.10 -21.44
N SER A 7 -15.91 10.47 -22.05
CA SER A 7 -15.99 9.05 -22.44
C SER A 7 -16.19 8.14 -21.23
N ALA A 8 -15.37 8.31 -20.19
CA ALA A 8 -15.45 7.53 -18.96
C ALA A 8 -16.81 7.70 -18.29
N CYS A 9 -17.36 8.92 -18.23
CA CYS A 9 -18.69 9.20 -17.68
C CYS A 9 -19.81 8.56 -18.49
N SER A 10 -19.72 8.58 -19.83
CA SER A 10 -20.67 7.90 -20.73
C SER A 10 -20.65 6.39 -20.51
N ASP A 11 -19.46 5.79 -20.39
CA ASP A 11 -19.30 4.36 -20.13
C ASP A 11 -19.79 3.98 -18.73
N LEU A 12 -19.59 4.88 -17.77
CA LEU A 12 -20.11 4.75 -16.42
C LEU A 12 -21.64 4.67 -16.44
N ILE A 13 -22.34 5.66 -17.00
CA ILE A 13 -23.82 5.71 -17.04
C ILE A 13 -24.44 4.43 -17.63
N LYS A 14 -23.80 3.83 -18.64
CA LYS A 14 -24.31 2.63 -19.32
C LYS A 14 -24.26 1.36 -18.46
N ARG A 15 -23.51 1.35 -17.35
CA ARG A 15 -23.40 0.17 -16.50
C ARG A 15 -24.66 -0.03 -15.67
N THR A 16 -25.01 -1.28 -15.45
CA THR A 16 -26.07 -1.72 -14.55
C THR A 16 -25.48 -2.59 -13.44
N VAL A 17 -26.20 -2.68 -12.34
CA VAL A 17 -25.92 -3.56 -11.20
C VAL A 17 -27.12 -4.44 -10.99
N ILE A 18 -26.86 -5.70 -10.64
CA ILE A 18 -27.89 -6.67 -10.30
C ILE A 18 -27.92 -6.78 -8.78
N ILE A 19 -29.09 -6.51 -8.20
CA ILE A 19 -29.36 -6.62 -6.77
C ILE A 19 -30.25 -7.84 -6.57
N GLU A 20 -29.77 -8.82 -5.81
CA GLU A 20 -30.56 -9.99 -5.44
C GLU A 20 -31.63 -9.58 -4.43
N THR A 21 -32.91 -9.74 -4.78
CA THR A 21 -34.05 -9.45 -3.89
C THR A 21 -34.87 -10.71 -3.63
N PRO A 22 -35.71 -10.75 -2.57
CA PRO A 22 -36.57 -11.91 -2.30
C PRO A 22 -37.55 -12.28 -3.42
N ILE A 23 -37.80 -11.36 -4.36
CA ILE A 23 -38.76 -11.51 -5.46
C ILE A 23 -38.02 -11.81 -6.79
N GLY A 24 -36.69 -11.77 -6.79
CA GLY A 24 -35.83 -12.01 -7.95
C GLY A 24 -34.70 -10.98 -8.09
N ASP A 25 -33.98 -11.08 -9.20
CA ASP A 25 -32.88 -10.18 -9.52
C ASP A 25 -33.40 -8.84 -10.04
N LEU A 26 -33.09 -7.76 -9.33
CA LEU A 26 -33.37 -6.40 -9.77
C LEU A 26 -32.15 -5.85 -10.53
N GLU A 27 -32.29 -5.65 -11.83
CA GLU A 27 -31.30 -4.90 -12.61
C GLU A 27 -31.61 -3.41 -12.56
N THR A 28 -30.66 -2.61 -12.06
CA THR A 28 -30.81 -1.15 -11.93
C THR A 28 -29.54 -0.43 -12.34
N HIS A 29 -29.66 0.83 -12.75
CA HIS A 29 -28.49 1.67 -13.01
C HIS A 29 -27.87 2.11 -11.68
N TRP A 30 -26.54 2.05 -11.61
CA TRP A 30 -25.81 2.51 -10.43
C TRP A 30 -25.82 4.04 -10.25
N LEU A 31 -25.99 4.80 -11.34
CA LEU A 31 -26.14 6.27 -11.32
C LEU A 31 -27.53 6.71 -11.75
N HIS A 32 -27.96 7.78 -11.11
CA HIS A 32 -29.09 8.58 -11.54
C HIS A 32 -28.67 9.57 -12.63
N ASN A 33 -27.53 10.28 -12.48
CA ASN A 33 -27.09 11.28 -13.45
C ASN A 33 -25.58 11.58 -13.38
N VAL A 34 -25.00 12.10 -14.48
CA VAL A 34 -23.67 12.71 -14.51
C VAL A 34 -23.76 14.11 -15.13
N LEU A 35 -23.44 15.12 -14.32
CA LEU A 35 -23.43 16.52 -14.75
C LEU A 35 -22.00 16.92 -15.12
N HIS A 36 -21.85 17.58 -16.26
CA HIS A 36 -20.61 18.17 -16.72
C HIS A 36 -20.71 19.69 -16.69
N PHE A 37 -19.69 20.35 -16.17
CA PHE A 37 -19.65 21.81 -16.08
C PHE A 37 -18.20 22.29 -16.11
N LYS A 38 -17.99 23.56 -16.47
CA LYS A 38 -16.67 24.19 -16.39
C LYS A 38 -16.22 24.35 -14.94
N SER A 39 -14.92 24.17 -14.68
CA SER A 39 -14.34 24.35 -13.35
C SER A 39 -14.65 25.73 -12.75
N GLU A 40 -14.57 26.78 -13.57
CA GLU A 40 -14.87 28.16 -13.15
C GLU A 40 -16.32 28.34 -12.71
N THR A 41 -17.27 27.73 -13.42
CA THR A 41 -18.69 27.74 -13.08
C THR A 41 -18.91 27.08 -11.72
N PHE A 42 -18.26 25.94 -11.47
CA PHE A 42 -18.34 25.26 -10.19
C PHE A 42 -17.81 26.10 -9.03
N GLU A 43 -16.62 26.68 -9.19
CA GLU A 43 -16.01 27.54 -8.16
C GLU A 43 -16.85 28.80 -7.89
N ARG A 44 -17.42 29.41 -8.93
CA ARG A 44 -18.33 30.56 -8.79
C ARG A 44 -19.58 30.20 -8.02
N LEU A 45 -20.24 29.09 -8.37
CA LEU A 45 -21.44 28.62 -7.67
C LEU A 45 -21.11 28.23 -6.22
N LYS A 46 -19.97 27.60 -5.97
CA LYS A 46 -19.54 27.24 -4.62
C LYS A 46 -19.30 28.46 -3.73
N LYS A 47 -18.82 29.58 -4.29
CA LYS A 47 -18.72 30.86 -3.58
C LYS A 47 -20.10 31.48 -3.29
N GLN A 48 -21.06 31.30 -4.19
CA GLN A 48 -22.42 31.81 -4.04
C GLN A 48 -23.23 31.00 -3.02
N TYR A 49 -22.97 29.70 -2.92
CA TYR A 49 -23.63 28.76 -2.02
C TYR A 49 -22.60 28.03 -1.15
N PRO A 50 -22.03 28.69 -0.11
CA PRO A 50 -20.99 28.10 0.72
C PRO A 50 -21.52 27.09 1.76
N ASP A 51 -22.79 27.23 2.15
CA ASP A 51 -23.42 26.45 3.21
C ASP A 51 -24.30 25.32 2.64
N ALA A 52 -24.26 24.16 3.30
CA ALA A 52 -25.06 22.98 2.93
C ALA A 52 -26.59 23.21 2.99
N LYS A 53 -27.04 24.30 3.63
CA LYS A 53 -28.47 24.66 3.68
C LYS A 53 -29.04 24.98 2.30
N ASN A 54 -28.20 25.46 1.37
CA ASN A 54 -28.63 25.83 0.02
C ASN A 54 -28.21 24.80 -1.03
N ASP A 55 -27.99 23.54 -0.62
CA ASP A 55 -27.53 22.48 -1.52
C ASP A 55 -28.52 22.23 -2.67
N GLU A 56 -29.83 22.31 -2.44
CA GLU A 56 -30.82 22.13 -3.51
C GLU A 56 -30.73 23.23 -4.58
N GLU A 57 -30.59 24.49 -4.16
CA GLU A 57 -30.44 25.63 -5.07
C GLU A 57 -29.13 25.53 -5.85
N PHE A 58 -28.04 25.15 -5.17
CA PHE A 58 -26.74 24.88 -5.79
C PHE A 58 -26.84 23.77 -6.85
N ILE A 59 -27.53 22.67 -6.55
CA ILE A 59 -27.73 21.55 -7.48
C ILE A 59 -28.58 21.97 -8.68
N ASN A 60 -29.65 22.74 -8.46
CA ASN A 60 -30.50 23.22 -9.55
C ASN A 60 -29.74 24.19 -10.46
N ALA A 61 -28.92 25.07 -9.90
CA ALA A 61 -28.03 25.94 -10.67
C ALA A 61 -27.01 25.14 -11.49
N LEU A 62 -26.42 24.07 -10.91
CA LEU A 62 -25.52 23.17 -11.63
C LEU A 62 -26.22 22.43 -12.77
N ARG A 63 -27.46 21.96 -12.58
CA ARG A 63 -28.26 21.31 -13.62
C ARG A 63 -28.55 22.27 -14.78
N LEU A 64 -28.92 23.52 -14.47
CA LEU A 64 -29.15 24.55 -15.49
C LEU A 64 -27.88 24.82 -16.30
N HIS A 65 -26.74 24.98 -15.62
CA HIS A 65 -25.46 25.17 -16.29
C HIS A 65 -25.04 23.97 -17.14
N ASN A 66 -25.26 22.75 -16.65
CA ASN A 66 -25.00 21.54 -17.42
C ASN A 66 -25.84 21.48 -18.70
N LEU A 67 -27.12 21.89 -18.66
CA LEU A 67 -27.98 21.95 -19.83
C LEU A 67 -27.44 22.94 -20.88
N LEU A 68 -27.01 24.12 -20.45
CA LEU A 68 -26.42 25.13 -21.33
C LEU A 68 -25.07 24.66 -21.91
N ASP A 69 -24.23 24.04 -21.10
CA ASP A 69 -22.92 23.53 -21.51
C ASP A 69 -23.04 22.28 -22.41
N SER A 70 -24.17 21.56 -22.38
CA SER A 70 -24.46 20.43 -23.26
C SER A 70 -24.85 20.81 -24.69
N LEU A 71 -25.06 22.11 -24.96
CA LEU A 71 -25.41 22.59 -26.30
C LEU A 71 -24.24 22.37 -27.27
N PRO A 72 -24.48 21.85 -28.50
CA PRO A 72 -23.42 21.51 -29.46
C PRO A 72 -22.46 22.66 -29.79
N ILE A 73 -22.94 23.90 -29.69
CA ILE A 73 -22.16 25.12 -29.93
C ILE A 73 -21.11 25.34 -28.83
N VAL A 74 -21.40 24.93 -27.59
CA VAL A 74 -20.57 25.15 -26.39
C VAL A 74 -19.65 23.96 -26.10
N VAL A 75 -20.05 22.73 -26.45
CA VAL A 75 -19.27 21.51 -26.17
C VAL A 75 -17.90 21.49 -26.86
N ASN A 76 -17.76 22.18 -27.99
CA ASN A 76 -16.55 22.13 -28.83
C ASN A 76 -15.38 23.00 -28.34
N SER A 77 -15.54 23.78 -27.25
CA SER A 77 -14.57 24.81 -26.86
C SER A 77 -13.66 24.50 -25.66
N ASP A 78 -13.93 23.50 -24.81
CA ASP A 78 -13.33 23.49 -23.46
C ASP A 78 -12.48 22.27 -23.07
N ASP A 79 -11.29 22.57 -22.54
CA ASP A 79 -10.31 21.65 -21.95
C ASP A 79 -10.50 21.43 -20.42
N ASN A 80 -11.32 22.23 -19.74
CA ASN A 80 -11.52 22.19 -18.28
C ASN A 80 -12.95 21.77 -17.89
N VAL A 81 -13.16 20.45 -17.72
CA VAL A 81 -14.46 19.86 -17.37
C VAL A 81 -14.39 19.21 -16.00
N VAL A 82 -15.36 19.54 -15.15
CA VAL A 82 -15.64 18.83 -13.90
C VAL A 82 -16.89 17.97 -14.10
N ALA A 83 -16.82 16.72 -13.64
CA ALA A 83 -17.95 15.81 -13.64
C ALA A 83 -18.47 15.63 -12.21
N ARG A 84 -19.79 15.80 -12.02
CA ARG A 84 -20.49 15.41 -10.80
C ARG A 84 -21.27 14.14 -11.05
N ILE A 85 -21.00 13.13 -10.24
CA ILE A 85 -21.64 11.81 -10.28
C ILE A 85 -22.73 11.76 -9.21
N VAL A 86 -23.94 11.35 -9.59
CA VAL A 86 -25.08 11.19 -8.68
C VAL A 86 -25.50 9.73 -8.68
N PHE A 87 -25.31 9.03 -7.55
CA PHE A 87 -25.70 7.63 -7.38
C PHE A 87 -27.23 7.48 -7.33
N HIS A 88 -27.71 6.31 -7.76
CA HIS A 88 -29.12 5.96 -7.59
C HIS A 88 -29.46 5.72 -6.12
N GLU A 89 -30.69 6.01 -5.70
CA GLU A 89 -31.12 5.87 -4.29
C GLU A 89 -30.97 4.42 -3.80
N ASP A 90 -31.27 3.44 -4.65
CA ASP A 90 -31.08 2.01 -4.37
C ASP A 90 -29.62 1.63 -4.03
N MET A 91 -28.64 2.46 -4.43
CA MET A 91 -27.23 2.23 -4.14
C MET A 91 -26.82 2.76 -2.75
N MET A 92 -27.61 3.66 -2.16
CA MET A 92 -27.27 4.32 -0.90
C MET A 92 -27.01 3.36 0.27
N PRO A 93 -27.78 2.27 0.46
CA PRO A 93 -27.49 1.29 1.50
C PRO A 93 -26.09 0.68 1.38
N TYR A 94 -25.64 0.40 0.15
CA TYR A 94 -24.34 -0.22 -0.12
C TYR A 94 -23.15 0.76 -0.01
N LEU A 95 -23.42 2.07 -0.05
CA LEU A 95 -22.40 3.11 0.06
C LEU A 95 -22.31 3.71 1.48
N SER A 96 -23.43 3.79 2.18
CA SER A 96 -23.54 4.54 3.44
C SER A 96 -23.56 3.64 4.67
N ASP A 97 -24.13 2.44 4.58
CA ASP A 97 -24.22 1.52 5.73
C ASP A 97 -22.96 0.65 5.86
N LEU A 98 -21.79 1.31 5.93
CA LEU A 98 -20.48 0.66 6.05
C LEU A 98 -20.20 0.14 7.47
N LYS A 99 -21.22 -0.13 8.29
CA LYS A 99 -21.05 -0.58 9.67
C LYS A 99 -20.54 -2.02 9.75
N SER A 100 -20.90 -2.85 8.77
CA SER A 100 -20.50 -4.27 8.70
C SER A 100 -20.44 -4.73 7.24
N HIS A 101 -19.74 -5.84 6.96
CA HIS A 101 -19.69 -6.47 5.62
C HIS A 101 -19.08 -5.63 4.49
N PHE A 102 -18.00 -4.89 4.79
CA PHE A 102 -17.29 -4.07 3.80
C PHE A 102 -15.82 -4.44 3.70
N THR A 103 -15.23 -4.17 2.53
CA THR A 103 -13.81 -4.44 2.26
C THR A 103 -12.98 -3.17 2.47
N GLN A 104 -12.07 -3.22 3.44
CA GLN A 104 -11.15 -2.12 3.72
C GLN A 104 -9.76 -2.39 3.14
N TYR A 105 -9.19 -1.41 2.45
CA TYR A 105 -7.81 -1.42 2.00
C TYR A 105 -7.29 0.00 1.79
N PHE A 106 -5.96 0.17 1.81
CA PHE A 106 -5.35 1.48 1.63
C PHE A 106 -5.12 1.80 0.16
N LEU A 107 -5.42 3.03 -0.26
CA LEU A 107 -5.15 3.48 -1.62
C LEU A 107 -3.64 3.49 -1.93
N SER A 108 -2.80 3.72 -0.91
CA SER A 108 -1.34 3.63 -1.03
C SER A 108 -0.88 2.27 -1.53
N ASP A 109 -1.59 1.19 -1.15
CA ASP A 109 -1.22 -0.19 -1.50
C ASP A 109 -1.44 -0.49 -2.99
N CYS A 110 -2.27 0.31 -3.66
CA CYS A 110 -2.60 0.14 -5.08
C CYS A 110 -2.08 1.29 -5.96
N LYS A 111 -1.40 2.29 -5.39
CA LYS A 111 -0.96 3.50 -6.12
C LYS A 111 -0.10 3.18 -7.36
N GLY A 112 0.67 2.09 -7.32
CA GLY A 112 1.52 1.67 -8.44
C GLY A 112 0.82 0.85 -9.52
N PHE A 113 -0.43 0.40 -9.29
CA PHE A 113 -1.11 -0.46 -10.25
C PHE A 113 -1.48 0.30 -11.53
N SER A 114 -1.22 -0.35 -12.65
CA SER A 114 -1.55 0.12 -13.99
C SER A 114 -2.73 -0.65 -14.59
N GLY A 115 -2.90 -1.92 -14.20
CA GLY A 115 -3.99 -2.77 -14.68
C GLY A 115 -5.26 -2.65 -13.86
N ALA A 116 -6.40 -2.41 -14.52
CA ALA A 116 -7.72 -2.42 -13.89
C ALA A 116 -8.02 -3.76 -13.18
N TYR A 117 -7.58 -4.89 -13.75
CA TYR A 117 -7.76 -6.20 -13.14
C TYR A 117 -6.89 -6.41 -11.89
N SER A 118 -5.73 -5.75 -11.81
CA SER A 118 -4.87 -5.77 -10.61
C SER A 118 -5.57 -5.12 -9.43
N PHE A 119 -6.21 -3.95 -9.64
CA PHE A 119 -7.07 -3.33 -8.63
C PHE A 119 -8.19 -4.28 -8.19
N ARG A 120 -8.88 -4.91 -9.14
CA ARG A 120 -10.05 -5.75 -8.82
C ARG A 120 -9.69 -7.05 -8.11
N ILE A 121 -8.62 -7.73 -8.54
CA ILE A 121 -8.11 -8.93 -7.86
C ILE A 121 -7.58 -8.58 -6.47
N TYR A 122 -6.90 -7.46 -6.32
CA TYR A 122 -6.46 -7.00 -5.00
C TYR A 122 -7.63 -6.70 -4.06
N GLN A 123 -8.69 -6.03 -4.55
CA GLN A 123 -9.92 -5.82 -3.78
C GLN A 123 -10.55 -7.15 -3.34
N LEU A 124 -10.59 -8.15 -4.24
CA LEU A 124 -11.06 -9.50 -3.91
C LEU A 124 -10.19 -10.15 -2.83
N MET A 125 -8.87 -10.01 -2.88
CA MET A 125 -7.99 -10.49 -1.82
C MET A 125 -8.31 -9.80 -0.49
N MET A 126 -8.51 -8.48 -0.49
CA MET A 126 -8.77 -7.73 0.74
C MET A 126 -10.11 -8.09 1.40
N GLN A 127 -11.09 -8.56 0.63
CA GLN A 127 -12.34 -9.12 1.17
C GLN A 127 -12.07 -10.35 2.05
N PHE A 128 -11.06 -11.16 1.71
CA PHE A 128 -10.66 -12.37 2.43
C PHE A 128 -9.37 -12.16 3.24
N LYS A 129 -9.08 -10.91 3.63
CA LYS A 129 -7.85 -10.55 4.33
C LYS A 129 -7.64 -11.32 5.64
N SER A 130 -8.74 -11.68 6.33
CA SER A 130 -8.69 -12.43 7.58
C SER A 130 -8.17 -13.86 7.41
N THR A 131 -8.49 -14.52 6.30
CA THR A 131 -8.08 -15.90 6.02
C THR A 131 -6.79 -15.96 5.21
N GLY A 132 -6.50 -14.94 4.40
CA GLY A 132 -5.39 -14.95 3.44
C GLY A 132 -5.61 -15.94 2.28
N TYR A 133 -6.85 -16.43 2.12
CA TYR A 133 -7.22 -17.43 1.14
C TYR A 133 -8.57 -17.11 0.52
N CYS A 134 -8.64 -17.19 -0.81
CA CYS A 134 -9.84 -16.94 -1.58
C CYS A 134 -9.97 -17.98 -2.70
N ASN A 135 -11.15 -18.55 -2.88
CA ASN A 135 -11.46 -19.50 -3.96
C ASN A 135 -12.67 -18.97 -4.74
N ILE A 136 -12.46 -18.68 -6.02
CA ILE A 136 -13.48 -18.06 -6.87
C ILE A 136 -13.69 -18.92 -8.11
N PRO A 137 -14.92 -19.39 -8.40
CA PRO A 137 -15.22 -20.03 -9.67
C PRO A 137 -14.89 -19.11 -10.85
N LEU A 138 -14.30 -19.64 -11.92
CA LEU A 138 -13.91 -18.83 -13.08
C LEU A 138 -15.10 -18.14 -13.76
N LYS A 139 -16.30 -18.73 -13.65
CA LYS A 139 -17.54 -18.11 -14.13
C LYS A 139 -17.84 -16.83 -13.35
N GLU A 140 -17.78 -16.89 -12.02
CA GLU A 140 -17.99 -15.74 -11.13
C GLU A 140 -16.87 -14.70 -11.29
N LEU A 141 -15.62 -15.14 -11.41
CA LEU A 141 -14.49 -14.24 -11.66
C LEU A 141 -14.70 -13.43 -12.94
N ARG A 142 -15.20 -14.05 -14.02
CA ARG A 142 -15.52 -13.35 -15.27
C ARG A 142 -16.61 -12.31 -15.06
N LYS A 143 -17.67 -12.65 -14.33
CA LYS A 143 -18.75 -11.71 -13.99
C LYS A 143 -18.24 -10.51 -13.18
N ILE A 144 -17.44 -10.77 -12.15
CA ILE A 144 -16.86 -9.74 -11.27
C ILE A 144 -15.92 -8.79 -12.03
N LEU A 145 -15.22 -9.28 -13.04
CA LEU A 145 -14.28 -8.53 -13.87
C LEU A 145 -14.92 -7.97 -15.16
N SER A 146 -16.21 -8.22 -15.40
CA SER A 146 -16.92 -7.88 -16.64
C SER A 146 -16.25 -8.44 -17.90
N LEU A 147 -15.89 -9.72 -17.85
CA LEU A 147 -15.16 -10.48 -18.87
C LEU A 147 -16.00 -11.60 -19.50
N GLU A 148 -17.32 -11.52 -19.45
CA GLU A 148 -18.22 -12.55 -19.97
C GLU A 148 -18.09 -12.71 -21.48
N SER A 149 -17.90 -11.61 -22.21
CA SER A 149 -17.71 -11.58 -23.67
C SER A 149 -16.24 -11.63 -24.09
N LEU A 150 -15.30 -11.58 -23.15
CA LEU A 150 -13.86 -11.47 -23.41
C LEU A 150 -13.09 -12.71 -22.94
N TYR A 151 -11.98 -13.01 -23.62
CA TYR A 151 -11.07 -14.11 -23.25
C TYR A 151 -11.79 -15.46 -23.08
N SER A 152 -12.57 -15.89 -24.07
CA SER A 152 -13.33 -17.16 -24.00
C SER A 152 -12.43 -18.36 -23.67
N ASN A 153 -11.19 -18.35 -24.17
CA ASN A 153 -10.17 -19.33 -23.80
C ASN A 153 -9.60 -19.08 -22.39
N ALA A 154 -9.56 -20.13 -21.57
CA ALA A 154 -8.97 -20.07 -20.23
C ALA A 154 -7.47 -19.72 -20.26
N ALA A 155 -6.74 -20.07 -21.32
CA ALA A 155 -5.34 -19.72 -21.47
C ALA A 155 -5.12 -18.19 -21.60
N ASP A 156 -5.98 -17.50 -22.34
CA ASP A 156 -5.91 -16.05 -22.47
C ASP A 156 -6.34 -15.34 -21.19
N LEU A 157 -7.39 -15.84 -20.51
CA LEU A 157 -7.78 -15.33 -19.20
C LEU A 157 -6.62 -15.44 -18.21
N LYS A 158 -5.97 -16.61 -18.16
CA LYS A 158 -4.79 -16.81 -17.30
C LYS A 158 -3.69 -15.81 -17.65
N ARG A 159 -3.25 -15.77 -18.90
CA ARG A 159 -2.08 -14.96 -19.32
C ARG A 159 -2.31 -13.46 -19.21
N ARG A 160 -3.48 -12.97 -19.64
CA ARG A 160 -3.73 -11.52 -19.78
C ARG A 160 -4.35 -10.89 -18.53
N VAL A 161 -4.98 -11.69 -17.68
CA VAL A 161 -5.72 -11.18 -16.52
C VAL A 161 -5.07 -11.67 -15.22
N ILE A 162 -5.01 -12.99 -15.02
CA ILE A 162 -4.57 -13.56 -13.74
C ILE A 162 -3.06 -13.37 -13.53
N ASP A 163 -2.26 -13.77 -14.52
CA ASP A 163 -0.80 -13.65 -14.49
C ASP A 163 -0.37 -12.18 -14.38
N ALA A 164 -0.91 -11.32 -15.26
CA ALA A 164 -0.60 -9.89 -15.25
C ALA A 164 -0.94 -9.24 -13.90
N ALA A 165 -2.13 -9.50 -13.36
CA ALA A 165 -2.55 -8.94 -12.08
C ALA A 165 -1.72 -9.48 -10.90
N CYS A 166 -1.48 -10.79 -10.83
CA CYS A 166 -0.73 -11.38 -9.73
C CYS A 166 0.73 -10.90 -9.71
N THR A 167 1.36 -10.79 -10.89
CA THR A 167 2.71 -10.22 -11.02
C THR A 167 2.73 -8.76 -10.54
N GLU A 168 1.80 -7.93 -11.03
CA GLU A 168 1.74 -6.52 -10.63
C GLU A 168 1.46 -6.34 -9.14
N ILE A 169 0.57 -7.14 -8.54
CA ILE A 169 0.30 -7.13 -7.10
C ILE A 169 1.56 -7.52 -6.31
N ASN A 170 2.27 -8.56 -6.76
CA ASN A 170 3.51 -9.00 -6.12
C ASN A 170 4.63 -7.98 -6.21
N GLU A 171 4.68 -7.18 -7.26
CA GLU A 171 5.72 -6.15 -7.44
C GLU A 171 5.37 -4.87 -6.66
N LYS A 172 4.12 -4.41 -6.78
CA LYS A 172 3.75 -3.03 -6.45
C LYS A 172 2.87 -2.87 -5.21
N SER A 173 2.54 -3.97 -4.53
CA SER A 173 1.75 -3.95 -3.30
C SER A 173 2.54 -4.51 -2.10
N PRO A 174 2.09 -4.22 -0.86
CA PRO A 174 2.68 -4.80 0.35
C PRO A 174 2.27 -6.26 0.57
N TYR A 175 1.63 -6.92 -0.39
CA TYR A 175 1.21 -8.32 -0.30
C TYR A 175 1.97 -9.19 -1.30
N THR A 176 2.19 -10.45 -0.91
CA THR A 176 2.61 -11.52 -1.82
C THR A 176 1.41 -12.42 -2.08
N VAL A 177 1.12 -12.69 -3.36
CA VAL A 177 0.05 -13.55 -3.83
C VAL A 177 0.60 -14.71 -4.65
N LYS A 178 0.09 -15.91 -4.38
CA LYS A 178 0.25 -17.10 -5.21
C LYS A 178 -1.13 -17.56 -5.65
N TYR A 179 -1.21 -18.09 -6.86
CA TYR A 179 -2.48 -18.57 -7.38
C TYR A 179 -2.36 -19.98 -7.95
N GLU A 180 -3.46 -20.73 -7.89
CA GLU A 180 -3.60 -22.05 -8.49
C GLU A 180 -4.95 -22.13 -9.22
N LEU A 181 -4.98 -22.78 -10.39
CA LEU A 181 -6.21 -23.02 -11.14
C LEU A 181 -6.67 -24.46 -10.92
N ILE A 182 -7.79 -24.64 -10.22
CA ILE A 182 -8.36 -25.97 -9.97
C ILE A 182 -9.07 -26.46 -11.23
N LYS A 183 -8.77 -27.69 -11.63
CA LYS A 183 -9.48 -28.38 -12.71
C LYS A 183 -10.61 -29.25 -12.18
N LYS A 184 -11.72 -29.29 -12.90
CA LYS A 184 -12.80 -30.27 -12.73
C LYS A 184 -12.95 -31.03 -14.05
N GLY A 185 -12.42 -32.24 -14.11
CA GLY A 185 -12.18 -32.95 -15.37
C GLY A 185 -11.14 -32.23 -16.23
N ASN A 186 -11.44 -32.02 -17.51
CA ASN A 186 -10.52 -31.35 -18.46
C ASN A 186 -10.61 -29.82 -18.48
N LYS A 187 -11.53 -29.21 -17.72
CA LYS A 187 -11.75 -27.76 -17.72
C LYS A 187 -11.31 -27.14 -16.39
N PHE A 188 -10.70 -25.96 -16.47
CA PHE A 188 -10.45 -25.13 -15.28
C PHE A 188 -11.79 -24.65 -14.72
N HIS A 189 -11.98 -24.81 -13.43
CA HIS A 189 -13.23 -24.52 -12.74
C HIS A 189 -13.11 -23.30 -11.83
N SER A 190 -12.05 -23.22 -11.02
CA SER A 190 -11.88 -22.12 -10.06
C SER A 190 -10.45 -21.64 -9.96
N LEU A 191 -10.30 -20.43 -9.44
CA LEU A 191 -9.06 -19.76 -9.10
C LEU A 191 -8.92 -19.74 -7.58
N GLU A 192 -7.85 -20.35 -7.07
CA GLU A 192 -7.43 -20.19 -5.69
C GLU A 192 -6.34 -19.13 -5.60
N LEU A 193 -6.48 -18.24 -4.62
CA LEU A 193 -5.50 -17.23 -4.26
C LEU A 193 -5.07 -17.47 -2.81
N LYS A 194 -3.76 -17.58 -2.59
CA LYS A 194 -3.12 -17.63 -1.27
C LYS A 194 -2.23 -16.41 -1.15
N PHE A 195 -2.47 -15.57 -0.15
CA PHE A 195 -1.75 -14.31 -0.01
C PHE A 195 -1.44 -13.97 1.43
N LYS A 196 -0.33 -13.23 1.60
CA LYS A 196 0.16 -12.76 2.89
C LYS A 196 0.77 -11.39 2.77
N LYS A 197 0.75 -10.61 3.85
CA LYS A 197 1.48 -9.34 3.91
C LYS A 197 2.98 -9.63 3.85
N LYS A 198 3.72 -8.89 3.03
CA LYS A 198 5.18 -8.92 3.02
C LYS A 198 5.65 -8.43 4.39
N ASN A 199 6.64 -9.11 4.95
CA ASN A 199 7.34 -8.58 6.10
C ASN A 199 8.02 -7.30 5.63
N ALA A 200 7.79 -6.19 6.33
CA ALA A 200 8.55 -4.98 6.07
C ALA A 200 10.01 -5.31 6.42
N GLU A 201 10.83 -5.59 5.41
CA GLU A 201 12.25 -5.44 5.58
C GLU A 201 12.46 -3.98 5.98
N LYS A 202 13.09 -3.76 7.13
CA LYS A 202 13.54 -2.43 7.51
C LYS A 202 14.64 -2.06 6.52
N GLU A 203 14.25 -1.57 5.34
CA GLU A 203 15.16 -0.90 4.43
C GLU A 203 15.66 0.34 5.18
N GLN A 204 16.81 0.18 5.83
CA GLN A 204 17.62 1.31 6.23
C GLN A 204 18.03 1.99 4.92
N LEU A 205 17.24 2.97 4.47
CA LEU A 205 17.72 3.97 3.53
C LEU A 205 18.91 4.67 4.20
N ARG A 206 20.11 4.12 4.00
CA ARG A 206 21.36 4.82 4.30
C ARG A 206 21.64 5.71 3.11
N CYS A 207 21.34 6.99 3.26
CA CYS A 207 21.93 8.04 2.44
C CYS A 207 23.44 8.05 2.73
N PRO A 208 24.34 8.03 1.73
CA PRO A 208 25.78 8.02 1.99
C PRO A 208 26.33 9.29 2.66
N ASP A 209 25.61 10.42 2.64
CA ASP A 209 26.15 11.72 3.06
C ASP A 209 25.10 12.63 3.75
N THR A 210 24.56 12.19 4.89
CA THR A 210 24.01 13.14 5.86
C THR A 210 24.72 12.96 7.19
N ILE A 211 25.48 13.99 7.58
CA ILE A 211 25.99 14.15 8.94
C ILE A 211 24.76 14.32 9.84
N ASP A 212 24.39 13.26 10.54
CA ASP A 212 23.29 13.25 11.50
C ASP A 212 23.66 14.16 12.69
N MET A 213 23.20 15.42 12.67
CA MET A 213 23.37 16.41 13.76
C MET A 213 22.53 16.11 15.02
N PHE A 214 22.09 14.86 15.19
CA PHE A 214 21.43 14.38 16.40
C PHE A 214 21.93 12.97 16.71
N GLU A 215 23.11 12.87 17.31
CA GLU A 215 23.54 11.64 17.97
C GLU A 215 22.65 11.43 19.20
N GLU A 216 21.55 10.70 19.03
CA GLU A 216 21.09 9.82 20.10
C GLU A 216 22.29 8.95 20.48
N GLN A 217 22.68 8.98 21.75
CA GLN A 217 23.71 8.14 22.33
C GLN A 217 23.37 6.67 22.05
N LYS A 218 23.78 6.18 20.88
CA LYS A 218 23.86 4.75 20.58
C LYS A 218 24.82 4.21 21.62
N ASN A 219 24.28 3.46 22.57
CA ASN A 219 25.07 2.60 23.44
C ASN A 219 25.95 1.72 22.54
N ASN A 220 27.21 2.13 22.36
CA ASN A 220 28.25 1.44 21.60
C ASN A 220 28.77 0.22 22.39
N PHE A 221 27.87 -0.49 23.06
CA PHE A 221 28.20 -1.70 23.78
C PHE A 221 28.21 -2.90 22.82
N LEU A 222 29.37 -3.51 22.68
CA LEU A 222 29.62 -4.70 21.87
C LEU A 222 29.62 -5.93 22.77
N LYS A 223 28.74 -6.88 22.50
CA LYS A 223 28.70 -8.14 23.26
C LYS A 223 29.82 -9.06 22.76
N LEU A 224 30.96 -9.06 23.45
CA LEU A 224 32.11 -9.92 23.18
C LEU A 224 31.90 -11.34 23.75
N SER A 225 32.44 -12.35 23.08
CA SER A 225 32.50 -13.71 23.64
C SER A 225 33.59 -13.80 24.72
N ASP A 226 33.47 -14.76 25.65
CA ASP A 226 34.45 -14.90 26.74
C ASP A 226 35.88 -15.12 26.24
N ALA A 227 36.06 -15.87 25.15
CA ALA A 227 37.36 -16.07 24.52
C ALA A 227 37.93 -14.76 23.92
N GLN A 228 37.07 -13.90 23.36
CA GLN A 228 37.49 -12.59 22.86
C GLN A 228 37.86 -11.65 24.00
N VAL A 229 37.06 -11.63 25.08
CA VAL A 229 37.35 -10.85 26.29
C VAL A 229 38.70 -11.27 26.86
N ASP A 230 38.97 -12.57 26.93
CA ASP A 230 40.25 -13.08 27.43
C ASP A 230 41.45 -12.68 26.56
N SER A 231 41.32 -12.83 25.24
CA SER A 231 42.36 -12.45 24.28
C SER A 231 42.66 -10.95 24.34
N PHE A 232 41.63 -10.12 24.19
CA PHE A 232 41.81 -8.67 24.17
C PHE A 232 42.18 -8.11 25.55
N GLY A 233 41.64 -8.66 26.64
CA GLY A 233 42.00 -8.22 27.99
C GLY A 233 43.50 -8.42 28.29
N ASN A 234 44.08 -9.52 27.83
CA ASN A 234 45.53 -9.74 27.95
C ASN A 234 46.31 -8.78 27.06
N GLN A 235 45.91 -8.62 25.79
CA GLN A 235 46.58 -7.71 24.85
C GLN A 235 46.52 -6.24 25.28
N LEU A 236 45.40 -5.80 25.87
CA LEU A 236 45.23 -4.44 26.38
C LEU A 236 46.12 -4.16 27.60
N SER A 237 46.38 -5.17 28.44
CA SER A 237 47.24 -5.01 29.62
C SER A 237 48.71 -4.73 29.26
N GLU A 238 49.13 -5.12 28.05
CA GLU A 238 50.49 -4.92 27.55
C GLU A 238 50.65 -3.59 26.79
N LEU A 239 49.56 -2.88 26.52
CA LEU A 239 49.62 -1.58 25.85
C LEU A 239 50.16 -0.52 26.80
N SER A 240 51.26 0.13 26.40
CA SER A 240 51.88 1.20 27.17
C SER A 240 50.90 2.34 27.41
N GLU A 241 49.97 2.58 26.48
CA GLU A 241 48.95 3.62 26.59
C GLU A 241 47.93 3.36 27.69
N LEU A 242 47.75 2.12 28.17
CA LEU A 242 46.81 1.79 29.25
C LEU A 242 47.49 1.60 30.60
N SER A 243 48.81 1.84 30.68
CA SER A 243 49.59 1.72 31.92
C SER A 243 49.09 2.65 33.02
N TYR A 244 48.47 3.78 32.67
CA TYR A 244 47.89 4.73 33.65
C TYR A 244 46.71 4.14 34.43
N LEU A 245 46.07 3.08 33.92
CA LEU A 245 45.00 2.38 34.63
C LEU A 245 45.55 1.45 35.71
N ALA A 246 46.83 1.07 35.63
CA ALA A 246 47.50 0.20 36.61
C ALA A 246 47.74 0.95 37.92
N ARG A 247 47.56 0.25 39.05
CA ARG A 247 47.90 0.77 40.38
C ARG A 247 49.39 0.54 40.66
N GLU A 248 49.97 1.35 41.54
CA GLU A 248 51.38 1.22 41.92
C GLU A 248 51.67 -0.19 42.46
N GLY A 249 52.61 -0.90 41.83
CA GLY A 249 52.98 -2.27 42.19
C GLY A 249 52.06 -3.38 41.66
N GLU A 250 51.04 -3.06 40.87
CA GLU A 250 50.14 -4.05 40.26
C GLU A 250 50.82 -4.83 39.13
N SER A 251 50.63 -6.15 39.07
CA SER A 251 51.19 -6.96 38.00
C SER A 251 50.36 -6.83 36.71
N TYR A 252 50.99 -7.04 35.55
CA TYR A 252 50.29 -7.05 34.26
C TYR A 252 49.11 -8.04 34.21
N LYS A 253 49.21 -9.16 34.94
CA LYS A 253 48.13 -10.16 35.01
C LYS A 253 46.91 -9.65 35.78
N ASP A 254 47.13 -8.84 36.82
CA ASP A 254 46.05 -8.27 37.63
C ASP A 254 45.34 -7.15 36.87
N LEU A 255 46.11 -6.32 36.15
CA LEU A 255 45.57 -5.33 35.22
C LEU A 255 44.72 -5.99 34.12
N ALA A 256 45.19 -7.10 33.54
CA ALA A 256 44.44 -7.84 32.51
C ALA A 256 43.08 -8.32 33.04
N LEU A 257 43.01 -8.82 34.28
CA LEU A 257 41.75 -9.28 34.88
C LEU A 257 40.74 -8.13 35.02
N ARG A 258 41.22 -6.94 35.39
CA ARG A 258 40.38 -5.74 35.53
C ARG A 258 39.94 -5.18 34.16
N LEU A 259 40.80 -5.22 33.15
CA LEU A 259 40.40 -4.83 31.80
C LEU A 259 39.34 -5.79 31.23
N LYS A 260 39.39 -7.08 31.56
CA LYS A 260 38.35 -8.05 31.18
C LYS A 260 37.00 -7.73 31.81
N THR A 261 36.97 -7.31 33.07
CA THR A 261 35.70 -6.89 33.71
C THR A 261 35.18 -5.60 33.09
N MET A 262 36.05 -4.64 32.78
CA MET A 262 35.67 -3.40 32.07
C MET A 262 35.15 -3.66 30.65
N LEU A 263 35.68 -4.67 29.95
CA LEU A 263 35.18 -5.08 28.63
C LEU A 263 33.78 -5.71 28.67
N ARG A 264 33.32 -6.20 29.84
CA ARG A 264 31.97 -6.75 30.02
C ARG A 264 30.96 -5.71 30.51
N ASP A 265 31.44 -4.55 30.94
CA ASP A 265 30.62 -3.48 31.50
C ASP A 265 30.21 -2.48 30.40
N PRO A 266 28.90 -2.26 30.18
CA PRO A 266 28.40 -1.34 29.15
C PRO A 266 28.83 0.12 29.34
N ASP A 267 29.12 0.54 30.57
CA ASP A 267 29.51 1.92 30.85
C ASP A 267 31.02 2.15 30.69
N GLN A 268 31.83 1.11 30.89
CA GLN A 268 33.30 1.18 30.83
C GLN A 268 33.88 0.75 29.49
N GLN A 269 33.22 -0.16 28.78
CA GLN A 269 33.67 -0.67 27.48
C GLN A 269 33.88 0.43 26.41
N PRO A 270 33.06 1.50 26.32
CA PRO A 270 33.24 2.55 25.32
C PRO A 270 34.63 3.21 25.35
N GLN A 271 35.25 3.30 26.54
CA GLN A 271 36.58 3.88 26.72
C GLN A 271 37.69 2.99 26.14
N LEU A 272 37.44 1.68 26.05
CA LEU A 272 38.39 0.70 25.53
C LEU A 272 38.24 0.44 24.01
N LEU A 273 37.12 0.87 23.40
CA LEU A 273 36.84 0.69 21.97
C LEU A 273 37.92 1.22 21.01
N PRO A 274 38.55 2.39 21.23
CA PRO A 274 39.60 2.88 20.34
C PRO A 274 40.81 1.94 20.31
N TYR A 275 41.14 1.34 21.45
CA TYR A 275 42.26 0.41 21.60
C TYR A 275 41.94 -0.97 21.01
N LEU A 276 40.70 -1.44 21.17
CA LEU A 276 40.23 -2.67 20.52
C LEU A 276 40.33 -2.57 18.98
N LYS A 277 39.92 -1.43 18.41
CA LYS A 277 40.04 -1.19 16.96
C LYS A 277 41.50 -1.17 16.50
N LYS A 278 42.42 -0.59 17.28
CA LYS A 278 43.86 -0.64 17.01
C LYS A 278 44.41 -2.06 17.04
N LEU A 279 43.91 -2.91 17.94
CA LEU A 279 44.25 -4.33 18.03
C LEU A 279 43.57 -5.20 16.95
N GLY A 280 42.86 -4.59 16.00
CA GLY A 280 42.27 -5.28 14.86
C GLY A 280 40.87 -5.84 15.11
N PHE A 281 40.20 -5.46 16.20
CA PHE A 281 38.81 -5.86 16.43
C PHE A 281 37.88 -5.21 15.40
N LYS A 282 37.13 -6.04 14.67
CA LYS A 282 36.08 -5.61 13.72
C LYS A 282 34.71 -5.92 14.33
N PRO A 283 33.88 -4.91 14.60
CA PRO A 283 32.55 -5.08 15.20
C PRO A 283 31.56 -5.79 14.26
#